data_AF-A0A178DTJ9-F1
#
_entry.id   AF-A0A178DTJ9-F1
#
_cell.length_a   1.000
_cell.length_b   1.000
_cell.length_c   1.000
_cell.angle_alpha   90.00
_cell.angle_beta   90.00
_cell.angle_gamma   90.00
#
_symmetry.space_group_name_H-M   'P 1'
#
loop_
_entity.id
_entity.type
_entity.pdbx_description
1 polymer ?
#
loop_
_entity_poly.entity_id
_entity_poly.type
_entity_poly.pdbx_seq_one_letter_code
_entity_poly.pdbx_strand_id
1 'polypeptide(L)'
;MKYLGLAALTSLVSLTSALSPPYNPVCENCVYTPNENRCDITTSCTYIWGHTDPSTTGPYYCACRHGYHGYAANDVSAQWRLPWYGTPGGDPSQEGRVFVKPGVVCNTLCDDWYLGKDGCKAVQEKPDCL
;
A
#
# COMPACT_ATOMS: atom_id res chain seq x y z
N MET A 1 22.26 -52.40 53.58
CA MET A 1 21.25 -51.73 52.72
C MET A 1 21.94 -50.55 52.04
N LYS A 2 22.15 -50.61 50.72
CA LYS A 2 22.75 -49.53 49.91
C LYS A 2 21.64 -49.01 48.98
N TYR A 3 21.23 -47.76 49.15
CA TYR A 3 20.23 -47.13 48.28
C TYR A 3 20.96 -46.40 47.14
N LEU A 4 20.67 -46.81 45.91
CA LEU A 4 21.08 -46.14 44.67
C LEU A 4 20.10 -44.98 44.41
N GLY A 5 20.59 -43.74 44.37
CA GLY A 5 19.79 -42.58 43.97
C GLY A 5 19.87 -42.37 42.45
N LEU A 6 18.73 -42.45 41.76
CA LEU A 6 18.59 -42.02 40.36
C LEU A 6 18.40 -40.49 40.31
N ALA A 7 19.28 -39.79 39.60
CA ALA A 7 19.09 -38.39 39.25
C ALA A 7 18.33 -38.29 37.92
N ALA A 8 17.14 -37.68 37.93
CA ALA A 8 16.36 -37.40 36.73
C ALA A 8 16.76 -36.05 36.14
N LEU A 9 17.30 -36.05 34.92
CA LEU A 9 17.60 -34.86 34.12
C LEU A 9 16.33 -34.40 33.37
N THR A 10 15.78 -33.25 33.74
CA THR A 10 14.69 -32.60 33.01
C THR A 10 15.25 -31.57 32.02
N SER A 11 15.23 -31.90 30.74
CA SER A 11 15.59 -30.98 29.65
C SER A 11 14.47 -29.96 29.40
N LEU A 12 14.77 -28.68 29.56
CA LEU A 12 13.90 -27.57 29.19
C LEU A 12 13.99 -27.35 27.66
N VAL A 13 12.89 -27.60 26.96
CA VAL A 13 12.73 -27.24 25.54
C VAL A 13 12.14 -25.84 25.47
N SER A 14 12.96 -24.86 25.07
CA SER A 14 12.51 -23.49 24.82
C SER A 14 11.93 -23.40 23.40
N LEU A 15 10.61 -23.22 23.28
CA LEU A 15 9.98 -22.85 22.00
C LEU A 15 10.20 -21.35 21.77
N THR A 16 11.08 -21.01 20.82
CA THR A 16 11.19 -19.66 20.29
C THR A 16 10.13 -19.45 19.22
N SER A 17 9.02 -18.81 19.57
CA SER A 17 8.08 -18.28 18.59
C SER A 17 8.75 -17.14 17.82
N ALA A 18 9.11 -17.39 16.56
CA ALA A 18 9.55 -16.34 15.65
C ALA A 18 8.36 -15.43 15.34
N LEU A 19 8.30 -14.26 16.00
CA LEU A 19 7.40 -13.18 15.63
C LEU A 19 7.88 -12.62 14.30
N SER A 20 7.24 -13.03 13.20
CA SER A 20 7.36 -12.32 11.93
C SER A 20 6.99 -10.86 12.18
N PRO A 21 7.78 -9.86 11.73
CA PRO A 21 7.34 -8.48 11.76
C PRO A 21 5.97 -8.38 11.06
N PRO A 22 5.06 -7.51 11.53
CA PRO A 22 3.76 -7.34 10.90
C PRO A 22 3.98 -7.06 9.41
N TYR A 23 3.36 -7.88 8.55
CA TYR A 23 3.33 -7.65 7.12
C TYR A 23 2.61 -6.32 6.89
N ASN A 24 3.39 -5.25 6.80
CA ASN A 24 2.90 -3.96 6.36
C ASN A 24 2.77 -4.10 4.85
N PRO A 25 1.55 -4.10 4.29
CA PRO A 25 1.41 -4.19 2.84
C PRO A 25 2.15 -3.01 2.24
N VAL A 26 3.30 -3.33 1.64
CA VAL A 26 4.11 -2.39 0.87
C VAL A 26 3.18 -1.84 -0.21
N CYS A 27 3.12 -0.52 -0.39
CA CYS A 27 2.43 0.07 -1.54
C CYS A 27 3.09 -0.49 -2.80
N GLU A 28 2.48 -1.53 -3.37
CA GLU A 28 3.11 -2.33 -4.41
C GLU A 28 3.25 -1.50 -5.68
N ASN A 29 4.47 -1.47 -6.21
CA ASN A 29 4.78 -0.73 -7.42
C ASN A 29 4.34 -1.45 -8.68
N CYS A 30 3.99 -0.67 -9.70
CA CYS A 30 3.94 -1.16 -11.07
C CYS A 30 5.24 -0.82 -11.81
N VAL A 31 5.51 -1.54 -12.90
CA VAL A 31 6.66 -1.24 -13.79
C VAL A 31 6.11 -0.74 -15.11
N TYR A 32 6.40 0.49 -15.52
CA TYR A 32 5.75 1.12 -16.68
C TYR A 32 6.00 0.42 -18.04
N THR A 33 6.91 -0.57 -18.11
CA THR A 33 7.17 -1.36 -19.32
C THR A 33 5.94 -2.21 -19.67
N PRO A 34 5.54 -2.31 -20.97
CA PRO A 34 4.29 -2.97 -21.36
C PRO A 34 4.10 -4.40 -20.84
N ASN A 35 5.18 -5.18 -20.72
CA ASN A 35 5.12 -6.58 -20.29
C ASN A 35 5.15 -6.76 -18.76
N GLU A 36 5.43 -5.70 -18.00
CA GLU A 36 5.61 -5.77 -16.54
C GLU A 36 4.68 -4.82 -15.76
N ASN A 37 3.91 -3.99 -16.48
CA ASN A 37 2.94 -3.05 -15.94
C ASN A 37 2.01 -3.69 -14.91
N ARG A 38 1.41 -4.84 -15.26
CA ARG A 38 0.54 -5.66 -14.40
C ARG A 38 -0.63 -4.90 -13.76
N CYS A 39 -0.84 -3.63 -14.05
CA CYS A 39 -2.03 -2.90 -13.65
C CYS A 39 -3.24 -3.44 -14.41
N ASP A 40 -4.41 -3.41 -13.77
CA ASP A 40 -5.66 -3.73 -14.47
C ASP A 40 -5.99 -2.65 -15.52
N ILE A 41 -6.72 -3.02 -16.57
CA ILE A 41 -7.12 -2.11 -17.67
C ILE A 41 -7.91 -0.88 -17.19
N THR A 42 -8.52 -0.95 -16.00
CA THR A 42 -9.26 0.15 -15.37
C THR A 42 -8.35 1.18 -14.67
N THR A 43 -7.05 0.94 -14.65
CA THR A 43 -6.03 1.76 -13.98
C THR A 43 -4.93 2.18 -14.95
N SER A 44 -4.01 3.04 -14.50
CA SER A 44 -2.84 3.46 -15.27
C SER A 44 -1.59 3.45 -14.39
N CYS A 45 -0.51 2.82 -14.86
CA CYS A 45 0.78 2.85 -14.16
C CYS A 45 1.38 4.26 -14.25
N THR A 46 1.39 4.96 -13.12
CA THR A 46 1.62 6.40 -13.04
C THR A 46 2.83 6.70 -12.17
N TYR A 47 3.74 7.54 -12.67
CA TYR A 47 4.86 8.08 -11.90
C TYR A 47 4.36 9.06 -10.84
N ILE A 48 4.77 8.86 -9.60
CA ILE A 48 4.44 9.75 -8.49
C ILE A 48 5.54 10.81 -8.40
N TRP A 49 5.18 12.08 -8.56
CA TRP A 49 6.13 13.19 -8.50
C TRP A 49 5.97 14.06 -7.25
N GLY A 50 4.96 13.79 -6.41
CA GLY A 50 4.53 14.64 -5.29
C GLY A 50 5.47 14.71 -4.09
N HIS A 51 6.71 14.25 -4.20
CA HIS A 51 7.67 14.23 -3.11
C HIS A 51 8.12 15.65 -2.75
N THR A 52 8.25 15.92 -1.45
CA THR A 52 8.73 17.24 -0.98
C THR A 52 10.21 17.45 -1.22
N ASP A 53 10.98 16.37 -1.29
CA ASP A 53 12.42 16.39 -1.60
C ASP A 53 12.62 16.09 -3.09
N PRO A 54 13.14 17.03 -3.90
CA PRO A 54 13.34 16.84 -5.33
C PRO A 54 14.42 15.80 -5.68
N SER A 55 15.21 15.34 -4.71
CA SER A 55 16.17 14.24 -4.89
C SER A 55 15.57 12.85 -4.70
N THR A 56 14.32 12.76 -4.20
CA THR A 56 13.61 11.50 -4.03
C THR A 56 13.13 11.00 -5.39
N THR A 57 13.57 9.80 -5.77
CA THR A 57 13.04 9.13 -6.97
C THR A 57 11.64 8.61 -6.66
N GLY A 58 10.67 9.03 -7.46
CA GLY A 58 9.29 8.66 -7.22
C GLY A 58 8.94 7.23 -7.62
N PRO A 59 8.06 6.56 -6.88
CA PRO A 59 7.53 5.26 -7.27
C PRO A 59 6.61 5.37 -8.50
N TYR A 60 6.29 4.21 -9.07
CA TYR A 60 5.17 4.06 -9.99
C TYR A 60 4.08 3.22 -9.32
N TYR A 61 2.82 3.66 -9.43
CA TYR A 61 1.65 2.96 -8.89
C TYR A 61 0.53 2.82 -9.92
N CYS A 62 -0.31 1.78 -9.77
CA CYS A 62 -1.54 1.66 -10.54
C CYS A 62 -2.56 2.68 -10.02
N ALA A 63 -2.71 3.79 -10.72
CA ALA A 63 -3.62 4.86 -10.36
C ALA A 63 -5.01 4.60 -10.96
N CYS A 64 -6.02 4.78 -10.12
CA CYS A 64 -7.41 4.78 -10.53
C CYS A 64 -7.78 6.03 -11.34
N ARG A 65 -8.87 5.92 -12.12
CA ARG A 65 -9.58 7.11 -12.60
C ARG A 65 -10.06 7.93 -11.41
N HIS A 66 -10.09 9.25 -11.57
CA HIS A 66 -10.56 10.13 -10.50
C HIS A 66 -11.99 9.76 -10.07
N GLY A 67 -12.23 9.72 -8.76
CA GLY A 67 -13.52 9.33 -8.19
C GLY A 67 -13.77 7.83 -8.14
N TYR A 68 -12.81 6.99 -8.53
CA TYR A 68 -12.93 5.53 -8.46
C TYR A 68 -11.94 4.91 -7.47
N HIS A 69 -12.33 3.76 -6.92
CA HIS A 69 -11.57 2.96 -5.99
C HIS A 69 -11.74 1.45 -6.30
N GLY A 70 -10.95 0.60 -5.63
CA GLY A 70 -11.02 -0.86 -5.76
C GLY A 70 -12.14 -1.47 -4.90
N TYR A 71 -12.53 -2.72 -5.15
CA TYR A 71 -13.73 -3.38 -4.57
C TYR A 71 -13.94 -3.24 -3.05
N ALA A 72 -12.88 -3.09 -2.24
CA ALA A 72 -12.98 -2.95 -0.78
C ALA A 72 -12.29 -1.66 -0.29
N ALA A 73 -12.98 -0.52 -0.30
CA ALA A 73 -12.40 0.81 -0.02
C ALA A 73 -11.54 0.89 1.25
N ASN A 74 -11.91 0.13 2.28
CA ASN A 74 -11.24 0.07 3.58
C ASN A 74 -10.04 -0.90 3.64
N ASP A 75 -9.77 -1.66 2.58
CA ASP A 75 -8.65 -2.60 2.51
C ASP A 75 -7.35 -1.88 2.12
N VAL A 76 -6.62 -1.43 3.14
CA VAL A 76 -5.33 -0.75 3.00
C VAL A 76 -4.23 -1.65 2.42
N SER A 77 -4.44 -2.96 2.34
CA SER A 77 -3.50 -3.88 1.68
C SER A 77 -3.67 -3.94 0.17
N ALA A 78 -4.80 -3.44 -0.33
CA ALA A 78 -5.12 -3.44 -1.75
C ALA A 78 -5.13 -2.04 -2.35
N GLN A 79 -5.38 -1.00 -1.53
CA GLN A 79 -5.52 0.37 -2.02
C GLN A 79 -5.18 1.45 -1.00
N TRP A 80 -4.78 2.62 -1.50
CA TRP A 80 -4.38 3.77 -0.68
C TRP A 80 -4.58 5.08 -1.44
N ARG A 81 -4.55 6.20 -0.71
CA ARG A 81 -4.36 7.55 -1.25
C ARG A 81 -2.99 8.08 -0.84
N LEU A 82 -2.52 9.11 -1.53
CA LEU A 82 -1.26 9.79 -1.21
C LEU A 82 -1.53 11.26 -0.91
N PRO A 83 -0.74 11.89 -0.01
CA PRO A 83 -0.73 13.34 0.18
C PRO A 83 -0.01 14.02 -1.00
N TRP A 84 -0.52 13.84 -2.22
CA TRP A 84 0.11 14.26 -3.48
C TRP A 84 -0.33 15.67 -3.87
N TYR A 85 0.21 16.65 -3.14
CA TYR A 85 -0.07 18.06 -3.33
C TYR A 85 0.49 18.58 -4.67
N GLY A 86 -0.07 19.70 -5.13
CA GLY A 86 0.50 20.44 -6.26
C GLY A 86 1.83 21.10 -5.88
N THR A 87 2.70 21.33 -6.87
CA THR A 87 4.00 21.99 -6.63
C THR A 87 3.89 23.51 -6.84
N PRO A 88 4.78 24.31 -6.21
CA PRO A 88 4.92 25.74 -6.56
C PRO A 88 5.26 25.99 -8.03
N GLY A 89 5.79 24.98 -8.73
CA GLY A 89 6.10 25.01 -10.16
C GLY A 89 4.87 24.90 -11.08
N GLY A 90 3.67 24.70 -10.52
CA GLY A 90 2.41 24.69 -11.27
C GLY A 90 1.84 23.29 -11.54
N ASP A 91 2.43 22.22 -10.99
CA ASP A 91 1.84 20.89 -11.10
C ASP A 91 0.53 20.81 -10.29
N PRO A 92 -0.56 20.28 -10.86
CA PRO A 92 -1.84 20.22 -10.17
C PRO A 92 -1.86 19.12 -9.09
N SER A 93 -2.54 19.37 -7.97
CA SER A 93 -2.76 18.35 -6.92
C SER A 93 -3.42 17.08 -7.50
N GLN A 94 -2.96 15.92 -7.01
CA GLN A 94 -3.49 14.60 -7.37
C GLN A 94 -4.12 13.88 -6.16
N GLU A 95 -4.35 14.56 -5.03
CA GLU A 95 -4.87 13.98 -3.76
C GLU A 95 -6.22 13.25 -3.89
N GLY A 96 -6.98 13.55 -4.95
CA GLY A 96 -8.25 12.89 -5.28
C GLY A 96 -8.11 11.55 -6.01
N ARG A 97 -6.91 11.00 -6.10
CA ARG A 97 -6.66 9.68 -6.71
C ARG A 97 -6.56 8.60 -5.65
N VAL A 98 -7.06 7.43 -6.02
CA VAL A 98 -6.80 6.17 -5.35
C VAL A 98 -5.75 5.41 -6.14
N PHE A 99 -4.87 4.73 -5.42
CA PHE A 99 -3.88 3.80 -5.94
C PHE A 99 -4.21 2.40 -5.48
N VAL A 100 -3.93 1.42 -6.31
CA VAL A 100 -4.16 0.02 -6.00
C VAL A 100 -2.90 -0.79 -6.30
N LYS A 101 -2.79 -1.96 -5.67
CA LYS A 101 -1.74 -2.92 -6.06
C LYS A 101 -1.98 -3.45 -7.49
N PRO A 102 -0.95 -3.93 -8.20
CA PRO A 102 -1.11 -4.54 -9.51
C PRO A 102 -2.19 -5.63 -9.55
N GLY A 103 -2.94 -5.68 -10.66
CA GLY A 103 -4.03 -6.64 -10.89
C GLY A 103 -5.36 -6.32 -10.19
N VAL A 104 -5.43 -5.30 -9.34
CA VAL A 104 -6.69 -4.89 -8.72
C VAL A 104 -7.51 -4.03 -9.68
N VAL A 105 -8.75 -4.45 -9.91
CA VAL A 105 -9.74 -3.69 -10.68
C VAL A 105 -10.14 -2.42 -9.89
N CYS A 106 -10.12 -1.27 -10.56
CA CYS A 106 -10.50 0.01 -9.99
C CYS A 106 -11.66 0.67 -10.76
N ASN A 107 -12.85 0.11 -10.60
CA ASN A 107 -14.07 0.53 -11.28
C ASN A 107 -15.25 0.78 -10.34
N THR A 108 -15.02 0.84 -9.02
CA THR A 108 -16.05 1.22 -8.05
C THR A 108 -16.05 2.72 -7.86
N LEU A 109 -17.17 3.39 -8.05
CA LEU A 109 -17.28 4.84 -7.85
C LEU A 109 -17.31 5.15 -6.35
N CYS A 110 -16.53 6.12 -5.90
CA CYS A 110 -16.57 6.60 -4.53
C CYS A 110 -17.92 7.29 -4.25
N ASP A 111 -18.46 7.10 -3.04
CA ASP A 111 -19.77 7.67 -2.65
C ASP A 111 -19.82 9.19 -2.83
N ASP A 112 -18.72 9.87 -2.53
CA ASP A 112 -18.59 11.32 -2.56
C ASP A 112 -17.72 11.83 -3.71
N TRP A 113 -17.61 11.09 -4.83
CA TRP A 113 -16.70 11.38 -5.94
C TRP A 113 -16.69 12.85 -6.43
N TYR A 114 -17.81 13.56 -6.29
CA TYR A 114 -18.01 14.95 -6.69
C TYR A 114 -17.30 15.97 -5.78
N LEU A 115 -16.78 15.56 -4.62
CA LEU A 115 -16.04 16.42 -3.68
C LEU A 115 -14.55 16.57 -4.03
N GLY A 116 -14.11 16.14 -5.21
CA GLY A 116 -12.73 16.28 -5.66
C GLY A 116 -11.76 15.49 -4.77
N LYS A 117 -10.78 16.17 -4.15
CA LYS A 117 -9.80 15.51 -3.26
C LYS A 117 -10.44 14.77 -2.09
N ASP A 118 -11.61 15.23 -1.66
CA ASP A 118 -12.31 14.69 -0.50
C ASP A 118 -13.28 13.56 -0.88
N GLY A 119 -13.41 13.23 -2.17
CA GLY A 119 -14.46 12.34 -2.66
C GLY A 119 -14.24 10.85 -2.47
N CYS A 120 -13.01 10.42 -2.16
CA CYS A 120 -12.66 9.01 -1.93
C CYS A 120 -12.07 8.77 -0.53
N LYS A 121 -12.50 9.53 0.48
CA LYS A 121 -11.95 9.48 1.84
C LYS A 121 -12.16 8.16 2.58
N ALA A 122 -13.05 7.29 2.11
CA ALA A 122 -13.16 5.92 2.61
C ALA A 122 -11.84 5.13 2.41
N VAL A 123 -11.06 5.49 1.39
CA VAL A 123 -9.71 4.96 1.17
C VAL A 123 -8.71 5.75 2.01
N GLN A 124 -7.94 5.02 2.82
CA GLN A 124 -6.97 5.62 3.73
C GLN A 124 -5.78 6.22 2.99
N GLU A 125 -5.31 7.35 3.50
CA GLU A 125 -4.07 7.97 3.04
C GLU A 125 -2.86 7.25 3.64
N LYS A 126 -1.82 7.06 2.83
CA LYS A 126 -0.55 6.43 3.22
C LYS A 126 0.61 7.38 2.89
N PRO A 127 0.95 8.31 3.79
CA PRO A 127 2.09 9.21 3.60
C PRO A 127 3.41 8.49 3.40
N ASP A 128 3.61 7.33 4.04
CA ASP A 128 4.83 6.52 3.92
C ASP A 128 5.05 5.91 2.52
N CYS A 129 4.08 6.06 1.61
CA CYS A 129 4.16 5.61 0.21
C CYS A 129 4.42 6.75 -0.78
N LEU A 130 4.62 7.96 -0.27
CA LEU A 130 5.13 9.11 -1.00
C LEU A 130 6.58 9.28 -0.58
#